data_AF-A0A7C7ZEU2-F1
#
_entry.id   AF-A0A7C7ZEU2-F1
#
_cell.length_a   1.000
_cell.length_b   1.000
_cell.length_c   1.000
_cell.angle_alpha   90.00
_cell.angle_beta   90.00
_cell.angle_gamma   90.00
#
_symmetry.space_group_name_H-M   'P 1'
#
loop_
_entity.id
_entity.type
_entity.pdbx_description
1 polymer ?
#
loop_
_entity_poly.entity_id
_entity_poly.type
_entity_poly.pdbx_seq_one_letter_code
_entity_poly.pdbx_strand_id
1 'polypeptide(L)'
;MPLVEEIIPDALAAEAEAARLWFAREQSAEFKLTGIVDPQDVLEHDSATGARELQLILCGNQEGQEVCLRERFAIKRGGDGFDVTHLADDAANATGPSKIGSPAPLLDPPPGVRAGWLDDVLQKHSFVVLVFYRGFW
;
A
#
# COMPACT_ATOMS: atom_id res chain seq x y z
N MET A 1 7.41 -2.53 -13.96
CA MET A 1 7.50 -2.28 -12.51
C MET A 1 6.59 -1.10 -12.26
N PRO A 2 5.69 -1.17 -11.27
CA PRO A 2 4.83 -0.03 -10.96
C PRO A 2 5.67 1.15 -10.47
N LEU A 3 5.37 2.35 -10.98
CA LEU A 3 5.93 3.62 -10.53
C LEU A 3 5.19 4.07 -9.27
N VAL A 4 5.92 4.56 -8.28
CA VAL A 4 5.33 5.19 -7.09
C VAL A 4 5.74 6.66 -7.09
N GLU A 5 4.75 7.55 -7.00
CA GLU A 5 4.96 8.99 -6.87
C GLU A 5 4.58 9.42 -5.45
N GLU A 6 5.51 10.09 -4.74
CA GLU A 6 5.25 10.61 -3.39
C GLU A 6 4.28 11.80 -3.41
N ILE A 7 4.31 12.58 -4.49
CA ILE A 7 3.45 13.74 -4.68
C ILE A 7 2.23 13.29 -5.45
N ILE A 8 1.06 13.38 -4.82
CA ILE A 8 -0.21 13.07 -5.45
C ILE A 8 -0.52 14.16 -6.48
N PRO A 9 -0.77 13.83 -7.75
CA PRO A 9 -1.15 14.83 -8.75
C PRO A 9 -2.45 15.55 -8.35
N ASP A 10 -2.53 16.86 -8.60
CA ASP A 10 -3.69 17.69 -8.23
C ASP A 10 -5.01 17.13 -8.77
N ALA A 11 -4.98 16.52 -9.96
CA ALA A 11 -6.14 15.92 -10.62
C ALA A 11 -6.70 14.69 -9.89
N LEU A 12 -5.93 14.06 -8.99
CA LEU A 12 -6.32 12.89 -8.19
C LEU A 12 -6.39 13.21 -6.68
N ALA A 13 -6.04 14.42 -6.27
CA ALA A 13 -5.88 14.77 -4.86
C ALA A 13 -7.19 14.64 -4.06
N ALA A 14 -8.32 15.03 -4.65
CA ALA A 14 -9.61 14.97 -3.98
C ALA A 14 -10.09 13.52 -3.77
N GLU A 15 -9.95 12.68 -4.79
CA GLU A 15 -10.22 11.24 -4.72
C GLU A 15 -9.31 10.55 -3.70
N ALA A 16 -8.01 10.80 -3.77
CA ALA A 16 -7.03 10.16 -2.89
C ALA A 16 -7.23 10.56 -1.42
N GLU A 17 -7.57 11.82 -1.15
CA GLU A 17 -7.89 12.28 0.21
C GLU A 17 -9.19 11.66 0.74
N ALA A 18 -10.22 11.50 -0.11
CA ALA A 18 -11.44 10.80 0.26
C ALA A 18 -11.18 9.34 0.64
N ALA A 19 -10.31 8.65 -0.11
CA ALA A 19 -9.88 7.30 0.23
C ALA A 19 -9.08 7.23 1.54
N ARG A 20 -8.14 8.17 1.77
CA ARG A 20 -7.39 8.27 3.03
C ARG A 20 -8.32 8.47 4.23
N LEU A 21 -9.29 9.37 4.13
CA LEU A 21 -10.27 9.64 5.19
C LEU A 21 -11.17 8.43 5.47
N TRP A 22 -11.62 7.75 4.40
CA TRP A 22 -12.38 6.51 4.52
C TRP A 22 -11.56 5.45 5.26
N PHE A 23 -10.31 5.24 4.85
CA PHE A 23 -9.42 4.23 5.42
C PHE A 23 -9.09 4.51 6.89
N ALA A 24 -8.79 5.76 7.24
CA ALA A 24 -8.51 6.16 8.61
C ALA A 24 -9.70 5.89 9.55
N ARG A 25 -10.93 6.10 9.08
CA ARG A 25 -12.15 5.75 9.85
C ARG A 25 -12.30 4.24 10.00
N GLU A 26 -12.10 3.47 8.93
CA GLU A 26 -12.21 2.01 8.97
C GLU A 26 -11.20 1.38 9.93
N GLN A 27 -9.98 1.91 9.96
CA GLN A 27 -8.92 1.44 10.85
C GLN A 27 -8.97 2.05 12.25
N SER A 28 -9.86 3.02 12.51
CA SER A 28 -9.89 3.81 13.74
C SER A 28 -8.51 4.37 14.14
N ALA A 29 -7.70 4.76 13.15
CA ALA A 29 -6.33 5.22 13.33
C ALA A 29 -5.96 6.31 12.32
N GLU A 30 -4.96 7.13 12.65
CA GLU A 30 -4.50 8.19 11.76
C GLU A 30 -3.53 7.66 10.71
N PHE A 31 -3.84 7.97 9.45
CA PHE A 31 -2.99 7.67 8.30
C PHE A 31 -2.72 8.91 7.47
N LYS A 32 -1.47 9.04 7.03
CA LYS A 32 -1.00 10.02 6.05
C LYS A 32 -0.98 9.38 4.68
N LEU A 33 -1.36 10.16 3.67
CA LEU A 33 -1.17 9.80 2.28
C LEU A 33 0.26 10.17 1.88
N THR A 34 1.08 9.17 1.56
CA THR A 34 2.51 9.35 1.29
C THR A 34 2.92 8.95 -0.13
N GLY A 35 1.98 8.46 -0.93
CA GLY A 35 2.21 8.23 -2.34
C GLY A 35 1.03 7.60 -3.07
N ILE A 36 1.16 7.56 -4.39
CA ILE A 36 0.24 6.93 -5.33
C ILE A 36 1.02 6.06 -6.31
N VAL A 37 0.44 4.93 -6.69
CA VAL A 37 1.02 4.00 -7.64
C VAL A 37 0.44 4.27 -9.02
N ASP A 38 1.33 4.36 -10.02
CA ASP A 38 1.02 4.53 -11.45
C ASP A 38 -0.05 5.61 -11.74
N PRO A 39 0.11 6.86 -11.26
CA PRO A 39 -0.94 7.88 -11.39
C PRO A 39 -1.23 8.28 -12.85
N GLN A 40 -0.24 8.17 -13.75
CA GLN A 40 -0.47 8.42 -15.17
C GLN A 40 -1.45 7.40 -15.76
N ASP A 41 -1.33 6.12 -15.40
CA ASP A 41 -2.24 5.07 -15.88
C ASP A 41 -3.68 5.35 -15.42
N VAL A 42 -3.85 5.82 -14.17
CA VAL A 42 -5.15 6.24 -13.62
C VAL A 42 -5.73 7.43 -14.37
N LEU A 43 -4.90 8.40 -14.76
CA LEU A 43 -5.31 9.61 -15.47
C LEU A 43 -5.67 9.32 -16.94
N GLU A 44 -4.93 8.42 -17.58
CA GLU A 44 -5.15 8.02 -18.97
C GLU A 44 -6.36 7.10 -19.14
N HIS A 45 -6.64 6.26 -18.15
CA HIS A 45 -7.78 5.36 -18.16
C HIS A 45 -8.98 6.00 -17.45
N ASP A 46 -9.76 6.75 -18.21
CA ASP A 46 -11.08 7.16 -17.74
C ASP A 46 -11.98 5.92 -17.62
N SER A 47 -12.48 5.66 -16.42
CA SER A 47 -13.19 4.42 -16.14
C SER A 47 -14.51 4.39 -16.92
N ALA A 48 -14.71 3.38 -17.77
CA ALA A 48 -15.97 3.17 -18.49
C ALA A 48 -17.19 3.03 -17.54
N THR A 49 -16.93 2.71 -16.26
CA THR A 49 -17.92 2.56 -15.18
C THR A 49 -18.13 3.82 -14.34
N GLY A 50 -17.36 4.89 -14.58
CA GLY A 50 -17.33 6.11 -13.77
C GLY A 50 -16.67 5.96 -12.39
N ALA A 51 -16.08 4.81 -12.09
CA ALA A 51 -15.29 4.56 -10.88
C ALA A 51 -13.81 4.37 -11.22
N ARG A 52 -12.93 5.20 -10.65
CA ARG A 52 -11.48 5.07 -10.82
C ARG A 52 -10.88 4.17 -9.76
N GLU A 53 -9.94 3.32 -10.13
CA GLU A 53 -9.14 2.58 -9.17
C GLU A 53 -7.89 3.37 -8.80
N LEU A 54 -7.70 3.66 -7.52
CA LEU A 54 -6.47 4.23 -6.98
C LEU A 54 -5.75 3.20 -6.14
N GLN A 55 -4.44 3.15 -6.27
CA GLN A 55 -3.58 2.43 -5.35
C GLN A 55 -2.70 3.43 -4.61
N LEU A 56 -2.87 3.51 -3.29
CA LEU A 56 -2.29 4.54 -2.44
C LEU A 56 -1.33 3.95 -1.43
N ILE A 57 -0.32 4.74 -1.07
CA ILE A 57 0.57 4.46 0.06
C ILE A 57 0.07 5.24 1.27
N LEU A 58 -0.30 4.52 2.31
CA LEU A 58 -0.86 5.06 3.55
C LEU A 58 0.06 4.71 4.71
N CYS A 59 0.69 5.72 5.31
CA CYS A 59 1.57 5.54 6.46
C CYS A 59 0.93 6.09 7.74
N GLY A 60 0.90 5.28 8.79
CA GLY A 60 0.24 5.63 10.05
C GLY A 60 0.77 4.83 11.22
N ASN A 61 0.20 5.06 12.40
CA ASN A 61 0.51 4.26 13.58
C ASN A 61 -0.58 3.20 13.79
N GLN A 62 -0.20 1.94 13.81
CA GLN A 62 -1.06 0.84 14.22
C GLN A 62 -0.44 0.15 15.43
N GLU A 63 -1.20 0.09 16.53
CA GLU A 63 -0.81 -0.61 17.77
C GLU A 63 0.57 -0.17 18.33
N GLY A 64 0.94 1.09 18.13
CA GLY A 64 2.22 1.65 18.58
C GLY A 64 3.38 1.48 17.60
N GLN A 65 3.14 0.88 16.43
CA GLN A 65 4.13 0.71 15.37
C GLN A 65 3.82 1.61 14.17
N GLU A 66 4.85 2.26 13.62
CA GLU A 66 4.72 2.99 12.37
C GLU A 66 4.71 2.00 11.20
N VAL A 67 3.63 2.03 10.41
CA VAL A 67 3.40 1.11 9.30
C VAL A 67 3.04 1.89 8.05
N CYS A 68 3.55 1.43 6.90
CA CYS A 68 3.18 1.92 5.58
C CYS A 68 2.51 0.79 4.80
N LEU A 69 1.26 1.02 4.42
CA LEU A 69 0.39 0.07 3.76
C LEU A 69 0.17 0.51 2.31
N ARG A 70 0.06 -0.46 1.42
CA ARG A 70 -0.29 -0.19 0.01
C ARG A 70 -1.69 -0.73 -0.22
N GLU A 71 -2.64 0.18 -0.35
CA GLU A 71 -4.06 -0.16 -0.36
C GLU A 71 -4.72 0.28 -1.66
N ARG A 72 -5.68 -0.51 -2.13
CA ARG A 72 -6.40 -0.27 -3.38
C ARG A 72 -7.83 0.15 -3.10
N PHE A 73 -8.32 1.11 -3.87
CA PHE A 73 -9.64 1.71 -3.70
C PHE A 73 -10.31 1.90 -5.05
N ALA A 74 -11.56 1.49 -5.19
CA ALA A 74 -12.45 1.98 -6.24
C ALA A 74 -13.17 3.21 -5.73
N ILE A 75 -13.06 4.32 -6.47
CA ILE A 75 -13.59 5.63 -6.10
C ILE A 75 -14.53 6.10 -7.19
N LYS A 76 -15.79 6.28 -6.82
CA LYS A 76 -16.83 6.79 -7.70
C LYS A 76 -17.27 8.16 -7.23
N ARG A 77 -17.51 9.07 -8.17
CA ARG A 77 -18.14 10.36 -7.84
C ARG A 77 -19.61 10.11 -7.47
N GLY A 78 -19.95 10.40 -6.21
CA GLY A 78 -21.31 10.41 -5.69
C GLY A 78 -21.90 11.83 -5.78
N GLY A 79 -23.05 12.06 -5.13
CA GLY A 79 -23.74 13.36 -5.12
C GLY A 79 -22.84 14.52 -4.68
N ASP A 80 -22.59 14.64 -3.38
CA ASP A 80 -21.79 15.75 -2.80
C ASP A 80 -20.36 15.31 -2.41
N GLY A 81 -19.89 14.16 -2.91
CA GLY A 81 -18.61 13.59 -2.50
C GLY A 81 -18.20 12.35 -3.30
N PHE A 82 -17.47 11.45 -2.64
CA PHE A 82 -16.94 10.23 -3.24
C PHE A 82 -17.46 8.99 -2.51
N ASP A 83 -17.93 8.02 -3.28
CA ASP A 83 -18.20 6.67 -2.80
C ASP A 83 -16.90 5.87 -2.92
N VAL A 84 -16.33 5.48 -1.78
CA VAL A 84 -15.06 4.75 -1.69
C VAL A 84 -15.33 3.30 -1.33
N THR A 85 -14.78 2.37 -2.12
CA THR A 85 -14.80 0.93 -1.84
C THR A 85 -13.36 0.43 -1.79
N HIS A 86 -12.98 -0.23 -0.70
CA HIS A 86 -11.68 -0.90 -0.61
C HIS A 86 -11.66 -2.16 -1.48
N LEU A 87 -10.58 -2.34 -2.24
CA LEU A 87 -10.35 -3.50 -3.09
C LEU A 87 -9.31 -4.39 -2.42
N ALA A 88 -9.72 -5.60 -2.03
CA ALA A 88 -8.81 -6.59 -1.50
C ALA A 88 -7.86 -7.09 -2.59
N ASP A 89 -6.58 -7.29 -2.26
CA ASP A 89 -5.68 -8.03 -3.14
C ASP A 89 -6.09 -9.51 -3.17
N ASP A 90 -6.35 -10.05 -4.37
CA ASP A 90 -6.76 -11.45 -4.57
C ASP A 90 -5.76 -12.46 -3.96
N ALA A 91 -4.48 -12.08 -3.85
CA ALA A 91 -3.43 -12.89 -3.24
C ALA A 91 -3.54 -13.00 -1.70
N ALA A 92 -4.14 -12.03 -1.01
CA ALA A 92 -4.35 -12.05 0.44
C ALA A 92 -5.57 -12.91 0.86
N ASN A 93 -6.43 -13.27 -0.11
CA ASN A 93 -7.67 -14.01 0.10
C ASN A 93 -7.54 -15.55 0.01
N ALA A 94 -6.32 -16.11 -0.04
CA ALA A 94 -6.16 -17.56 -0.11
C ALA A 94 -6.62 -18.30 1.16
N THR A 95 -6.70 -17.63 2.32
CA THR A 95 -7.19 -18.25 3.58
C THR A 95 -7.51 -17.19 4.65
N GLY A 96 -8.74 -16.67 4.68
CA GLY A 96 -9.25 -15.86 5.81
C GLY A 96 -10.06 -14.61 5.40
N PRO A 97 -10.68 -13.90 6.37
CA PRO A 97 -11.37 -12.65 6.10
C PRO A 97 -10.38 -11.63 5.51
N SER A 98 -10.85 -10.87 4.52
CA SER A 98 -10.09 -9.84 3.79
C SER A 98 -9.27 -8.97 4.74
N LYS A 99 -7.96 -9.22 4.82
CA LYS A 99 -7.08 -8.43 5.68
C LYS A 99 -6.78 -7.11 4.99
N ILE A 100 -7.47 -6.06 5.44
CA ILE A 100 -7.03 -4.68 5.23
C ILE A 100 -5.67 -4.53 5.95
N GLY A 101 -4.66 -3.95 5.28
CA GLY A 101 -3.31 -3.86 5.83
C GLY A 101 -2.35 -4.91 5.28
N SER A 102 -2.40 -5.20 3.98
CA SER A 102 -1.28 -5.90 3.38
C SER A 102 -0.06 -4.96 3.42
N PRO A 103 1.04 -5.34 4.11
CA PRO A 103 2.26 -4.55 4.07
C PRO A 103 2.62 -4.27 2.61
N ALA A 104 3.17 -3.08 2.36
CA ALA A 104 3.81 -2.71 1.10
C ALA A 104 4.47 -3.94 0.43
N PRO A 105 4.29 -4.09 -0.89
CA PRO A 105 4.26 -5.36 -1.63
C PRO A 105 5.19 -6.41 -1.04
N LEU A 106 4.66 -7.50 -0.47
CA LEU A 106 5.38 -8.70 0.01
C LEU A 106 6.92 -8.65 -0.20
N LEU A 107 7.60 -7.76 0.54
CA LEU A 107 9.05 -7.57 0.47
C LEU A 107 9.75 -8.63 1.32
N ASP A 108 8.99 -9.58 1.86
CA ASP A 108 9.54 -10.75 2.49
C ASP A 108 10.30 -11.53 1.40
N PRO A 109 11.61 -11.75 1.58
CA PRO A 109 12.39 -12.54 0.65
C PRO A 109 11.76 -13.92 0.50
N PRO A 110 11.89 -14.56 -0.67
CA PRO A 110 11.31 -15.85 -0.94
C PRO A 110 11.58 -16.84 0.21
N PRO A 111 10.55 -17.58 0.66
CA PRO A 111 10.71 -18.52 1.76
C PRO A 111 11.85 -19.50 1.47
N GLY A 112 12.72 -19.71 2.45
CA GLY A 112 13.82 -20.69 2.38
C GLY A 112 15.17 -20.16 1.89
N VAL A 113 15.23 -19.04 1.15
CA VAL A 113 16.53 -18.53 0.65
C VAL A 113 17.36 -17.87 1.75
N ARG A 114 16.70 -17.21 2.70
CA ARG A 114 17.37 -16.44 3.77
C ARG A 114 18.20 -17.31 4.71
N ALA A 115 17.70 -18.48 5.09
CA ALA A 115 18.33 -19.30 6.13
C ALA A 115 19.70 -19.82 5.67
N GLY A 116 19.76 -20.50 4.51
CA GLY A 116 21.03 -21.03 4.00
C GLY A 116 22.04 -19.94 3.67
N TRP A 117 21.59 -18.82 3.10
CA TRP A 117 22.47 -17.68 2.86
C TRP A 117 23.04 -17.08 4.15
N LEU A 118 22.22 -16.96 5.21
CA LEU A 118 22.66 -16.43 6.49
C LEU A 118 23.69 -17.34 7.16
N ASP A 119 23.47 -18.66 7.11
CA ASP A 119 24.42 -19.65 7.62
C ASP A 119 25.80 -19.54 6.93
N ASP A 120 25.81 -19.36 5.60
CA ASP A 120 27.04 -19.20 4.81
C ASP A 120 27.79 -17.90 5.10
N VAL A 121 27.07 -16.81 5.44
CA VAL A 121 27.66 -15.49 5.70
C VAL A 121 28.17 -15.39 7.14
N LEU A 122 27.44 -15.96 8.11
CA LEU A 122 27.85 -15.98 9.52
C LEU A 122 29.19 -16.67 9.74
N GLN A 123 29.51 -17.70 8.96
CA GLN A 123 30.81 -18.39 9.06
C GLN A 123 31.99 -17.57 8.55
N LYS A 124 31.75 -16.52 7.75
CA LYS A 124 32.78 -15.73 7.06
C LYS A 124 33.14 -14.43 7.78
N HIS A 125 32.30 -13.98 8.72
CA HIS A 125 32.42 -12.67 9.34
C HIS A 125 32.24 -12.74 10.85
N SER A 126 33.03 -11.98 11.60
CA SER A 126 32.96 -11.93 13.07
C SER A 126 31.63 -11.33 13.59
N PHE A 127 30.91 -10.57 12.75
CA PHE A 127 29.55 -10.12 12.98
C PHE A 127 28.87 -9.82 11.64
N VAL A 128 27.53 -9.83 11.62
CA VAL A 128 26.71 -9.52 10.45
C VAL A 128 25.62 -8.54 10.88
N VAL A 129 25.43 -7.46 10.12
CA VAL A 129 24.33 -6.51 10.32
C VAL A 129 23.29 -6.77 9.24
N LEU A 130 22.09 -7.19 9.65
CA LEU A 130 20.95 -7.32 8.74
C LEU A 130 20.10 -6.06 8.82
N VAL A 131 20.08 -5.31 7.73
CA VAL A 131 19.19 -4.15 7.58
C VAL A 131 17.96 -4.60 6.81
N PHE A 132 16.83 -4.69 7.51
CA PHE A 132 15.53 -4.88 6.89
C PHE A 132 14.89 -3.52 6.72
N TYR A 133 14.83 -3.04 5.48
CA TYR A 133 14.10 -1.83 5.14
C TYR A 133 12.65 -2.19 4.84
N ARG A 134 11.72 -1.59 5.59
CA ARG A 134 10.28 -1.65 5.35
C ARG A 134 9.78 -0.24 5.09
N GLY A 135 9.84 0.15 3.82
CA GLY A 135 9.43 1.46 3.32
C GLY A 135 9.44 1.48 1.80
N PHE A 136 8.95 2.57 1.21
CA PHE A 136 9.04 2.83 -0.22
C PHE A 136 10.37 3.51 -0.52
N TRP A 137 11.09 3.04 -1.54
CA TRP A 137 12.31 3.71 -2.04
C TRP A 137 11.95 4.90 -2.93
#